data_AF-F8CFP2-F1
#
_entry.id   AF-F8CFP2-F1
#
_cell.length_a   1.000
_cell.length_b   1.000
_cell.length_c   1.000
_cell.angle_alpha   90.00
_cell.angle_beta   90.00
_cell.angle_gamma   90.00
#
_symmetry.space_group_name_H-M   'P 1'
#
loop_
_entity.id
_entity.type
_entity.pdbx_description
1 polymer ?
#
loop_
_entity_poly.entity_id
_entity_poly.type
_entity_poly.pdbx_seq_one_letter_code
_entity_poly.pdbx_strand_id
1 'polypeptide(L)'
;MAMTLSQLVEEFAENVAAQKEAIWRGDAKTGNKHANRYIAAFKKLRAHGDSGRDALAQLFTHPRMDVRTAAATYLLRYRTVEAKAVLEEAAKGEGLIPFEAQEALKRWAEGAWSLDPE
;
A
#
# COMPACT_ATOMS: atom_id res chain seq x y z
N MET A 1 3.76 23.46 -10.41
CA MET A 1 4.96 22.72 -9.95
C MET A 1 4.57 21.26 -9.80
N ALA A 2 5.38 20.33 -10.31
CA ALA A 2 5.15 18.90 -10.09
C ALA A 2 5.43 18.55 -8.61
N MET A 3 4.66 17.62 -8.04
CA MET A 3 4.87 17.14 -6.67
C MET A 3 6.22 16.43 -6.55
N THR A 4 6.87 16.55 -5.40
CA THR A 4 8.09 15.80 -5.08
C THR A 4 7.75 14.35 -4.71
N LEU A 5 8.74 13.45 -4.77
CA LEU A 5 8.55 12.06 -4.33
C LEU A 5 8.09 11.97 -2.88
N SER A 6 8.66 12.78 -1.98
CA SER A 6 8.27 12.82 -0.57
C SER A 6 6.80 13.24 -0.39
N GLN A 7 6.33 14.23 -1.15
CA GLN A 7 4.92 14.66 -1.11
C GLN A 7 3.98 13.56 -1.62
N LEU A 8 4.39 12.80 -2.63
CA LEU A 8 3.60 11.67 -3.14
C LEU A 8 3.56 10.50 -2.15
N VAL A 9 4.66 10.23 -1.44
CA VAL A 9 4.72 9.22 -0.37
C VAL A 9 3.83 9.62 0.80
N GLU A 10 3.86 10.89 1.20
CA GLU A 10 2.98 11.45 2.23
C GLU A 10 1.51 11.34 1.82
N GLU A 11 1.16 11.78 0.60
CA GLU A 11 -0.21 11.65 0.07
C GLU A 11 -0.68 10.20 0.05
N PHE A 12 0.20 9.25 -0.31
CA PHE A 12 -0.12 7.83 -0.24
C PHE A 12 -0.44 7.39 1.19
N ALA A 13 0.45 7.68 2.15
CA ALA A 13 0.30 7.26 3.54
C ALA A 13 -0.95 7.84 4.21
N GLU A 14 -1.18 9.14 4.05
CA GLU A 14 -2.34 9.84 4.61
C GLU A 14 -3.66 9.28 4.07
N ASN A 15 -3.74 9.04 2.75
CA ASN A 15 -4.96 8.53 2.14
C ASN A 15 -5.17 7.05 2.44
N VAL A 16 -4.13 6.22 2.61
CA VAL A 16 -4.30 4.85 3.11
C VAL A 16 -4.90 4.87 4.52
N ALA A 17 -4.31 5.65 5.43
CA ALA A 17 -4.82 5.76 6.80
C ALA A 17 -6.28 6.26 6.80
N ALA A 18 -6.57 7.34 6.07
CA ALA A 18 -7.93 7.89 5.99
C ALA A 18 -8.94 6.92 5.36
N GLN A 19 -8.51 6.11 4.38
CA GLN A 19 -9.35 5.05 3.80
C GLN A 19 -9.72 4.00 4.83
N LYS A 20 -8.76 3.53 5.64
CA LYS A 20 -9.02 2.54 6.70
C LYS A 20 -9.92 3.08 7.79
N GLU A 21 -9.68 4.30 8.25
CA GLU A 21 -10.55 4.95 9.23
C GLU A 21 -11.98 5.10 8.72
N ALA A 22 -12.17 5.40 7.43
CA ALA A 22 -13.50 5.48 6.82
C ALA A 22 -14.18 4.10 6.74
N ILE A 23 -13.47 3.06 6.31
CA ILE A 23 -13.99 1.68 6.27
C ILE A 23 -14.39 1.20 7.67
N TRP A 24 -13.56 1.47 8.68
CA TRP A 24 -13.85 1.10 10.07
C TRP A 24 -15.16 1.72 10.58
N ARG A 25 -15.50 2.92 10.12
CA ARG A 25 -16.77 3.60 10.42
C ARG A 25 -17.93 3.21 9.49
N GLY A 26 -17.73 2.28 8.56
CA GLY A 26 -18.74 1.89 7.58
C GLY A 26 -18.96 2.91 6.45
N ASP A 27 -18.09 3.92 6.30
CA ASP A 27 -18.18 4.95 5.26
C ASP A 27 -17.38 4.54 4.01
N ALA A 28 -17.94 3.60 3.26
CA ALA A 28 -17.34 3.11 2.02
C ALA A 28 -17.17 4.21 0.96
N LYS A 29 -18.04 5.23 0.94
CA LYS A 29 -17.98 6.31 -0.05
C LYS A 29 -16.74 7.17 0.16
N THR A 30 -16.50 7.60 1.40
CA THR A 30 -15.27 8.34 1.75
C THR A 30 -14.04 7.44 1.63
N GLY A 31 -14.14 6.17 2.04
CA GLY A 31 -13.07 5.18 1.86
C GLY A 31 -12.63 5.07 0.40
N ASN A 32 -13.56 4.93 -0.54
CA ASN A 32 -13.27 4.84 -1.98
C ASN A 32 -12.64 6.14 -2.54
N LYS A 33 -13.04 7.31 -2.03
CA LYS A 33 -12.41 8.59 -2.42
C LYS A 33 -10.93 8.62 -2.03
N HIS A 34 -10.59 8.18 -0.81
CA HIS A 34 -9.21 8.07 -0.37
C HIS A 34 -8.46 6.96 -1.11
N ALA A 35 -9.12 5.84 -1.43
CA ALA A 35 -8.53 4.79 -2.25
C ALA A 35 -8.06 5.31 -3.62
N ASN A 36 -8.92 6.03 -4.31
CA ASN A 36 -8.59 6.64 -5.59
C ASN A 36 -7.38 7.59 -5.50
N ARG A 37 -7.23 8.31 -4.38
CA ARG A 37 -6.12 9.25 -4.16
C ARG A 37 -4.80 8.53 -3.93
N TYR A 38 -4.72 7.56 -3.02
CA TYR A 38 -3.46 6.85 -2.81
C TYR A 38 -3.08 6.01 -4.04
N ILE A 39 -4.05 5.47 -4.80
CA ILE A 39 -3.78 4.81 -6.08
C ILE A 39 -3.18 5.79 -7.09
N ALA A 40 -3.72 7.01 -7.17
CA ALA A 40 -3.17 8.05 -8.04
C ALA A 40 -1.75 8.46 -7.61
N ALA A 41 -1.48 8.59 -6.31
CA ALA A 41 -0.15 8.86 -5.78
C ALA A 41 0.84 7.74 -6.14
N PHE A 42 0.45 6.47 -5.96
CA PHE A 42 1.24 5.31 -6.38
C PHE A 42 1.57 5.35 -7.87
N LYS A 43 0.59 5.61 -8.74
CA LYS A 43 0.81 5.70 -10.19
C LYS A 43 1.82 6.78 -10.55
N LYS A 44 1.78 7.94 -9.88
CA LYS A 44 2.77 9.01 -10.06
C LYS A 44 4.15 8.56 -9.59
N LEU A 45 4.26 7.98 -8.40
CA LEU A 45 5.53 7.42 -7.88
C LEU A 45 6.14 6.42 -8.86
N ARG A 46 5.33 5.46 -9.33
CA ARG A 46 5.76 4.47 -10.32
C ARG A 46 6.25 5.10 -11.63
N ALA A 47 5.66 6.22 -12.07
CA ALA A 47 6.12 6.93 -13.26
C ALA A 47 7.53 7.54 -13.12
N HIS A 48 8.06 7.68 -11.90
CA HIS A 48 9.46 8.02 -11.63
C HIS A 48 10.39 6.79 -11.63
N GLY A 49 9.89 5.62 -12.03
CA GLY A 49 10.62 4.36 -12.04
C GLY A 49 11.04 3.93 -10.65
N ASP A 50 12.22 3.32 -10.56
CA ASP A 50 12.77 2.74 -9.34
C ASP A 50 12.91 3.77 -8.22
N SER A 51 13.26 5.01 -8.53
CA SER A 51 13.36 6.08 -7.53
C SER A 51 12.04 6.32 -6.78
N GLY A 52 10.90 6.24 -7.47
CA GLY A 52 9.59 6.40 -6.83
C GLY A 52 9.15 5.15 -6.08
N ARG A 53 9.52 3.95 -6.54
CA ARG A 53 9.29 2.70 -5.81
C ARG A 53 10.13 2.64 -4.54
N ASP A 54 11.37 3.08 -4.60
CA ASP A 54 12.28 3.20 -3.45
C ASP A 54 11.78 4.21 -2.43
N ALA A 55 11.27 5.35 -2.89
CA ALA A 55 10.64 6.32 -2.00
C ALA A 55 9.44 5.70 -1.26
N LEU A 56 8.59 4.94 -1.96
CA LEU A 56 7.45 4.26 -1.33
C LEU A 56 7.87 3.15 -0.37
N ALA A 57 8.96 2.44 -0.64
CA ALA A 57 9.48 1.35 0.21
C ALA A 57 9.86 1.83 1.61
N GLN A 58 10.17 3.12 1.78
CA GLN A 58 10.42 3.72 3.10
C GLN A 58 9.22 3.56 4.06
N LEU A 59 8.00 3.39 3.53
CA LEU A 59 6.80 3.17 4.34
C LEU A 59 6.75 1.79 5.01
N PHE A 60 7.65 0.85 4.71
CA PHE A 60 7.69 -0.45 5.39
C PHE A 60 7.95 -0.34 6.90
N THR A 61 8.50 0.79 7.37
CA THR A 61 8.74 1.07 8.79
C THR A 61 7.76 2.09 9.38
N HIS A 62 6.78 2.58 8.61
CA HIS A 62 5.81 3.62 9.02
C HIS A 62 5.07 3.23 10.32
N PRO A 63 4.79 4.10 11.29
CA PRO A 63 4.21 3.68 12.58
C PRO A 63 2.87 2.93 12.50
N ARG A 64 2.07 3.17 11.44
CA ARG A 64 0.79 2.48 11.24
C ARG A 64 0.91 1.23 10.38
N MET A 65 0.34 0.11 10.84
CA MET A 65 0.38 -1.17 10.13
C MET A 65 -0.37 -1.14 8.80
N ASP A 66 -1.52 -0.47 8.72
CA ASP A 66 -2.28 -0.33 7.48
C ASP A 66 -1.48 0.30 6.33
N VAL A 67 -0.71 1.35 6.63
CA VAL A 67 0.18 2.01 5.68
C VAL A 67 1.30 1.06 5.23
N ARG A 68 1.91 0.31 6.16
CA ARG A 68 2.92 -0.70 5.83
C ARG A 68 2.36 -1.77 4.89
N THR A 69 1.21 -2.34 5.25
CA THR A 69 0.52 -3.40 4.48
C THR A 69 0.18 -2.94 3.08
N ALA A 70 -0.35 -1.72 2.93
CA ALA A 70 -0.65 -1.15 1.62
C ALA A 70 0.62 -0.98 0.78
N ALA A 71 1.65 -0.31 1.31
CA ALA A 71 2.90 -0.11 0.59
C ALA A 71 3.53 -1.44 0.16
N ALA A 72 3.58 -2.43 1.05
CA ALA A 72 4.11 -3.76 0.76
C ALA A 72 3.32 -4.47 -0.34
N THR A 73 1.99 -4.36 -0.33
CA THR A 73 1.12 -4.92 -1.38
C THR A 73 1.47 -4.35 -2.76
N TYR A 74 1.64 -3.02 -2.87
CA TYR A 74 1.96 -2.37 -4.14
C TYR A 74 3.40 -2.62 -4.61
N LEU A 75 4.32 -2.93 -3.70
CA LEU A 75 5.73 -3.16 -4.00
C LEU A 75 6.13 -4.63 -4.02
N LEU A 76 5.18 -5.57 -3.93
CA LEU A 76 5.46 -7.00 -3.79
C LEU A 76 6.27 -7.60 -4.94
N ARG A 77 6.19 -7.01 -6.14
CA ARG A 77 7.01 -7.41 -7.31
C ARG A 77 8.41 -6.79 -7.29
N TYR A 78 8.54 -5.57 -6.80
CA TYR A 78 9.80 -4.80 -6.84
C TYR A 78 10.70 -5.08 -5.63
N ARG A 79 10.13 -5.19 -4.42
CA ARG A 79 10.79 -5.48 -3.15
C ARG A 79 10.25 -6.76 -2.54
N THR A 80 10.28 -7.87 -3.30
CA THR A 80 9.54 -9.10 -2.94
C THR A 80 9.88 -9.64 -1.56
N VAL A 81 11.16 -9.65 -1.16
CA VAL A 81 11.55 -10.22 0.15
C VAL A 81 11.05 -9.33 1.28
N GLU A 82 11.31 -8.04 1.20
CA GLU A 82 10.96 -7.06 2.23
C GLU A 82 9.45 -6.87 2.33
N ALA A 83 8.75 -6.77 1.19
CA ALA A 83 7.30 -6.63 1.14
C ALA A 83 6.61 -7.89 1.68
N LYS A 84 7.08 -9.10 1.35
CA LYS A 84 6.54 -10.33 1.93
C LYS A 84 6.70 -10.36 3.43
N ALA A 85 7.88 -10.01 3.96
CA ALA A 85 8.11 -9.99 5.40
C ALA A 85 7.14 -9.04 6.12
N VAL A 86 6.87 -7.86 5.54
CA VAL A 86 5.87 -6.92 6.09
C VAL A 86 4.45 -7.50 6.05
N LEU A 87 4.06 -8.13 4.94
CA LEU A 87 2.73 -8.74 4.80
C LEU A 87 2.56 -9.95 5.73
N GLU A 88 3.58 -10.79 5.89
CA GLU A 88 3.58 -11.93 6.80
C GLU A 88 3.47 -11.50 8.27
N GLU A 89 4.13 -10.40 8.64
CA GLU A 89 3.95 -9.79 9.96
C GLU A 89 2.53 -9.24 10.13
N ALA A 90 2.03 -8.49 9.15
CA ALA A 90 0.69 -7.90 9.19
C ALA A 90 -0.42 -8.97 9.22
N ALA A 91 -0.19 -10.14 8.61
CA ALA A 91 -1.12 -11.25 8.53
C ALA A 91 -1.34 -12.00 9.85
N LYS A 92 -0.59 -11.66 10.91
CA LYS A 92 -0.73 -12.27 12.24
C LYS A 92 -1.97 -11.73 12.96
N GLY A 93 -2.75 -12.63 13.56
CA GLY A 93 -3.91 -12.28 14.36
C GLY A 93 -5.22 -12.18 13.57
N GLU A 94 -6.17 -11.41 14.08
CA GLU A 94 -7.52 -11.29 13.55
C GLU A 94 -7.89 -9.83 13.30
N GLY A 95 -8.84 -9.61 12.38
CA GLY A 95 -9.33 -8.28 12.00
C GLY A 95 -9.02 -7.93 10.55
N LEU A 96 -9.33 -6.67 10.18
CA LEU A 96 -9.29 -6.24 8.79
C LEU A 96 -7.87 -6.25 8.19
N ILE A 97 -6.88 -5.73 8.91
CA ILE A 97 -5.50 -5.64 8.40
C ILE A 97 -4.86 -7.04 8.23
N PRO A 98 -4.94 -7.96 9.21
CA PRO A 98 -4.50 -9.34 9.00
C PRO A 98 -5.20 -10.03 7.83
N PHE A 99 -6.51 -9.87 7.70
CA PHE A 99 -7.28 -10.44 6.59
C PHE A 99 -6.78 -9.91 5.22
N GLU A 100 -6.59 -8.60 5.08
CA GLU A 100 -6.09 -8.02 3.83
C GLU A 100 -4.68 -8.48 3.48
N ALA A 101 -3.80 -8.60 4.46
CA ALA A 101 -2.43 -9.09 4.26
C ALA A 101 -2.41 -10.57 3.84
N GLN A 102 -3.26 -11.41 4.44
CA GLN A 102 -3.43 -12.81 4.05
C GLN A 102 -3.93 -12.93 2.61
N GLU A 103 -4.94 -12.14 2.24
CA GLU A 103 -5.47 -12.15 0.87
C GLU A 103 -4.38 -11.68 -0.11
N ALA A 104 -3.58 -10.67 0.25
CA ALA A 104 -2.47 -10.22 -0.57
C ALA A 104 -1.42 -11.30 -0.82
N LEU A 105 -0.98 -12.01 0.23
CA LEU A 105 -0.04 -13.13 0.12
C LEU A 105 -0.61 -14.28 -0.71
N LYS A 106 -1.90 -14.62 -0.49
CA LYS A 106 -2.59 -15.67 -1.23
C LYS A 106 -2.65 -15.34 -2.72
N ARG A 107 -3.11 -14.15 -3.09
CA ARG A 107 -3.22 -13.72 -4.50
C ARG A 107 -1.87 -13.62 -5.19
N TRP A 108 -0.84 -13.25 -4.45
CA TRP A 108 0.53 -13.32 -4.93
C TRP A 108 0.98 -14.75 -5.22
N ALA A 109 0.74 -15.69 -4.30
CA ALA A 109 1.08 -17.11 -4.48
C ALA A 109 0.32 -17.75 -5.65
N GLU A 110 -0.93 -17.34 -5.89
CA GLU A 110 -1.74 -17.76 -7.04
C GLU A 110 -1.24 -17.19 -8.38
N GLY A 111 -0.32 -16.21 -8.37
CA GLY A 111 0.12 -15.50 -9.57
C GLY A 111 -0.94 -14.57 -10.18
N ALA A 112 -2.05 -14.33 -9.46
CA ALA A 112 -3.22 -13.60 -9.97
C ALA A 112 -3.05 -12.07 -9.99
N TRP A 113 -2.06 -11.52 -9.29
CA TRP A 113 -1.89 -10.08 -9.13
C TRP A 113 -0.83 -9.45 -10.03
N SER A 114 -1.27 -8.58 -10.92
CA SER A 114 -0.42 -7.64 -11.68
C SER A 114 -0.62 -6.22 -11.16
N LEU A 115 -0.31 -5.98 -9.87
CA LEU A 115 -0.44 -4.65 -9.25
C LEU A 115 0.71 -3.70 -9.61
N ASP A 116 1.85 -4.26 -10.02
CA ASP A 116 2.97 -3.53 -10.62
C ASP A 116 3.50 -4.30 -11.84
N PRO A 117 2.80 -4.31 -12.99
CA PRO A 117 3.34 -4.90 -14.23
C PRO A 117 4.65 -4.20 -14.61
N GLU A 118 5.57 -4.89 -15.28
CA GLU A 118 6.75 -4.26 -15.90
C GLU A 118 6.33 -3.13 -16.87
#